data_AF-A0A942EJX1-F1
#
_entry.id   AF-A0A942EJX1-F1
#
_cell.length_a   1.000
_cell.length_b   1.000
_cell.length_c   1.000
_cell.angle_alpha   90.00
_cell.angle_beta   90.00
_cell.angle_gamma   90.00
#
_symmetry.space_group_name_H-M   'P 1'
#
loop_
_entity.id
_entity.type
_entity.pdbx_description
1 polymer ?
#
loop_
_entity_poly.entity_id
_entity_poly.type
_entity_poly.pdbx_seq_one_letter_code
_entity_poly.pdbx_strand_id
1 'polypeptide(L)' 'MNCPLCHSIDTGKVGTGQYYCWHCLHEFCLHGEQGFTAFYVDAEGCLIALNESVQANQLVGDDLLG' A
#
# COMPACT_ATOMS: atom_id res chain seq x y z
N MET A 1 -7.87 -14.30 -3.62
CA MET A 1 -6.52 -13.81 -3.96
C MET A 1 -5.84 -13.47 -2.65
N ASN A 2 -4.58 -13.84 -2.47
CA ASN A 2 -3.89 -13.57 -1.21
C ASN A 2 -3.17 -12.23 -1.32
N CYS A 3 -3.26 -11.43 -0.27
CA CYS A 3 -2.53 -10.18 -0.19
C CYS A 3 -1.02 -10.45 -0.25
N PRO A 4 -0.24 -9.82 -1.14
CA PRO A 4 1.20 -10.04 -1.19
C PRO A 4 1.95 -9.49 0.04
N LEU A 5 1.32 -8.59 0.81
CA LEU A 5 1.90 -7.97 2.01
C LEU A 5 1.68 -8.79 3.29
N CYS A 6 0.44 -9.22 3.56
CA CYS A 6 0.07 -9.91 4.80
C CYS A 6 -0.44 -11.34 4.59
N HIS A 7 -0.48 -11.82 3.34
CA HIS A 7 -0.98 -13.15 2.94
C HIS A 7 -2.45 -13.46 3.27
N SER A 8 -3.21 -12.49 3.82
CA SER A 8 -4.64 -12.65 4.08
C SER A 8 -5.44 -12.89 2.78
N ILE A 9 -6.52 -13.64 2.92
CA ILE A 9 -7.51 -13.90 1.86
C ILE A 9 -8.53 -12.77 1.72
N ASP A 10 -8.60 -11.86 2.71
CA ASP A 10 -9.54 -10.76 2.80
C ASP A 10 -9.15 -9.61 1.86
N THR A 11 -9.00 -9.93 0.57
CA THR A 11 -8.72 -8.98 -0.49
C THR A 11 -9.93 -8.82 -1.40
N GLY A 12 -10.25 -7.57 -1.74
CA GLY A 12 -11.31 -7.19 -2.68
C GLY A 12 -10.74 -6.55 -3.93
N LYS A 13 -11.37 -6.76 -5.09
CA LYS A 13 -10.99 -6.08 -6.32
C LYS A 13 -11.63 -4.69 -6.35
N VAL A 14 -10.81 -3.64 -6.46
CA VAL A 14 -11.26 -2.24 -6.48
C VAL A 14 -11.14 -1.60 -7.87
N GLY A 15 -10.33 -2.19 -8.75
CA GLY A 15 -10.15 -1.71 -10.12
C GLY A 15 -9.59 -2.78 -11.06
N THR A 16 -9.19 -2.37 -12.25
CA THR A 16 -8.60 -3.28 -13.24
C THR A 16 -7.16 -3.61 -12.84
N GLY A 17 -6.94 -4.82 -12.31
CA GLY A 17 -5.64 -5.22 -11.78
C GLY A 17 -5.30 -4.63 -10.41
N GLN A 18 -6.25 -3.93 -9.78
CA GLN A 18 -6.10 -3.29 -8.47
C GLN A 18 -6.96 -3.97 -7.41
N TYR A 19 -6.37 -4.19 -6.25
CA TYR A 19 -6.93 -4.95 -5.14
C TYR A 19 -6.68 -4.24 -3.83
N TYR A 20 -7.61 -4.34 -2.90
CA TYR A 20 -7.52 -3.78 -1.56
C TYR A 20 -7.59 -4.88 -0.52
N CYS A 21 -6.71 -4.85 0.47
CA CYS A 21 -6.69 -5.81 1.57
C CYS A 21 -7.34 -5.22 2.81
N TRP A 22 -8.45 -5.82 3.25
CA TRP A 22 -9.18 -5.40 4.46
C TRP A 22 -8.41 -5.68 5.75
N HIS A 23 -7.45 -6.62 5.72
CA HIS A 23 -6.69 -6.99 6.91
C HIS A 23 -5.55 -6.00 7.20
N CYS A 24 -4.84 -5.53 6.17
CA CYS A 24 -3.69 -4.64 6.35
C CYS A 24 -3.95 -3.21 5.87
N LEU A 25 -5.14 -2.90 5.32
CA LEU A 25 -5.51 -1.57 4.83
C LEU A 25 -4.60 -1.05 3.71
N HIS A 26 -4.07 -1.97 2.89
CA HIS A 26 -3.24 -1.63 1.74
C HIS A 26 -3.98 -1.93 0.44
N GLU A 27 -3.92 -0.97 -0.47
CA GLU A 27 -4.25 -1.16 -1.88
C GLU A 27 -3.00 -1.61 -2.64
N PHE A 28 -3.13 -2.55 -3.55
CA PHE A 28 -2.04 -3.03 -4.38
C PHE A 28 -2.49 -3.32 -5.81
N CYS A 29 -1.60 -3.05 -6.76
CA CYS A 29 -1.79 -3.34 -8.18
C CYS A 29 -0.75 -4.36 -8.65
N LEU A 30 -1.20 -5.41 -9.32
CA LEU A 30 -0.36 -6.48 -9.83
C LEU A 30 0.11 -6.15 -11.25
N HIS A 31 1.42 -6.03 -11.44
CA HIS A 31 2.04 -5.76 -12.74
C HIS A 31 2.69 -7.03 -13.29
N GLY A 32 1.85 -7.98 -13.74
CA GLY A 32 2.30 -9.21 -14.40
C GLY A 32 3.42 -9.96 -13.64
N GLU A 33 4.46 -10.39 -14.36
CA GLU A 33 5.64 -11.06 -13.78
C GLU A 33 6.65 -10.10 -13.13
N GLN A 34 6.45 -8.79 -13.24
CA GLN A 34 7.46 -7.77 -12.88
C GLN A 34 7.28 -7.20 -11.47
N GLY A 35 6.24 -7.60 -10.74
CA GLY A 35 6.05 -7.23 -9.33
C GLY A 35 4.67 -6.65 -9.05
N PHE A 36 4.56 -5.96 -7.92
CA PHE A 36 3.34 -5.28 -7.51
C PHE A 36 3.68 -3.92 -6.92
N THR A 37 2.78 -2.95 -7.09
CA THR A 37 2.86 -1.66 -6.41
C THR A 37 1.84 -1.63 -5.30
N ALA A 38 2.22 -1.19 -4.09
CA ALA A 38 1.31 -1.10 -2.96
C ALA A 38 1.27 0.31 -2.35
N PHE A 39 0.10 0.64 -1.83
CA PHE A 39 -0.26 1.92 -1.24
C PHE A 39 -0.96 1.65 0.09
N TYR A 40 -0.54 2.31 1.15
CA TYR A 40 -1.26 2.33 2.41
C TYR A 40 -2.44 3.29 2.32
N VAL A 41 -3.61 2.88 2.78
CA VAL A 41 -4.79 3.74 2.86
C VAL A 41 -4.90 4.25 4.29
N ASP A 42 -4.78 5.56 4.46
CA ASP A 42 -4.93 6.16 5.77
C ASP A 42 -6.40 6.20 6.24
N ALA A 43 -6.64 6.69 7.47
CA ALA A 43 -7.96 6.76 8.06
C ALA A 43 -8.93 7.68 7.29
N GLU A 44 -8.38 8.65 6.55
CA GLU A 44 -9.14 9.61 5.75
C GLU A 44 -9.34 9.11 4.31
N GLY A 45 -8.81 7.94 3.96
CA GLY A 45 -8.92 7.33 2.64
C GLY A 45 -7.89 7.82 1.61
N CYS A 46 -6.85 8.52 2.04
CA CYS A 46 -5.76 8.93 1.17
C CYS A 46 -4.78 7.78 0.92
N LEU A 47 -4.33 7.66 -0.34
CA LEU A 47 -3.36 6.66 -0.76
C LEU A 47 -1.93 7.17 -0.52
N ILE A 48 -1.20 6.52 0.37
CA ILE A 48 0.19 6.77 0.67
C ILE A 48 1.04 5.70 -0.01
N ALA A 49 1.85 6.09 -1.00
CA ALA A 49 2.73 5.17 -1.69
C ALA A 49 3.78 4.59 -0.73
N LEU A 50 3.88 3.26 -0.69
CA LEU A 50 4.98 2.58 -0.03
C LEU A 50 6.20 2.68 -0.96
N ASN A 51 6.88 3.83 -0.99
CA ASN A 51 8.15 3.93 -1.68
C ASN A 51 9.22 3.20 -0.86
N GLU A 52 10.08 2.43 -1.52
CA GLU A 52 11.23 1.77 -0.87
C GLU A 52 12.36 2.77 -0.52
N SER A 53 12.06 3.96 0.00
CA SER A 53 13.08 4.85 0.56
C SER A 53 13.20 4.70 2.08
N VAL A 54 13.42 3.48 2.54
CA VAL A 54 14.25 3.25 3.75
C VAL A 54 15.69 3.04 3.31
N GLN A 55 16.25 4.05 2.64
CA GLN A 55 17.68 4.28 2.74
C GLN A 55 17.91 4.84 4.15
N ALA A 56 18.59 4.05 4.97
CA ALA A 56 18.98 4.41 6.32
C ALA A 56 19.40 5.89 6.39
N ASN A 57 18.83 6.63 7.35
CA ASN A 57 19.26 7.97 7.77
C ASN A 57 18.86 9.17 6.88
N GLN A 58 17.58 9.54 6.84
CA GLN A 58 17.19 10.95 6.74
C GLN A 58 15.95 11.22 7.62
N LEU A 59 16.15 12.10 8.59
CA LEU A 59 15.13 12.73 9.41
C LEU A 59 14.23 13.56 8.49
N VAL A 60 12.94 13.25 8.41
CA VAL A 60 11.94 14.22 7.93
C VAL A 60 11.05 14.52 9.12
N GLY A 61 11.50 15.52 9.88
CA GLY A 61 10.61 16.26 10.77
C GLY A 61 9.77 17.24 9.96
N ASP A 62 8.63 17.57 10.56
CA ASP A 62 7.83 18.77 10.33
C ASP A 62 7.14 18.93 8.97
N ASP A 63 5.93 18.39 8.89
CA ASP A 63 4.77 19.13 8.34
C ASP A 63 3.47 18.45 8.81
N LEU A 64 3.34 18.31 10.14
CA LEU A 64 2.07 18.05 10.79
C LEU A 64 1.51 19.42 11.20
N LEU A 65 0.83 20.07 10.25
CA LEU A 65 0.13 21.33 10.47
C LEU A 65 -0.97 21.15 11.54
N GLY A 66 -0.75 21.72 12.73
CA GLY A 66 -1.74 21.89 13.80
C GLY A 66 -1.13 21.93 15.19
#